data_AF-A0A1R3L7P9-F1
#
_entry.id   AF-A0A1R3L7P9-F1
#
_cell.length_a   1.000
_cell.length_b   1.000
_cell.length_c   1.000
_cell.angle_alpha   90.00
_cell.angle_beta   90.00
_cell.angle_gamma   90.00
#
_symmetry.space_group_name_H-M   'P 1'
#
loop_
_entity.id
_entity.type
_entity.pdbx_description
1 polymer ?
#
loop_
_entity_poly.entity_id
_entity_poly.type
_entity_poly.pdbx_seq_one_letter_code
_entity_poly.pdbx_strand_id
1 'polypeptide(L)'
;MIKGGVWKNTEDEILKAAAMKYGKNQWARISSLLVRKSAKQCKARWYEWLDPSIKIKTAFLRFHLVLCYYCLFSVIFRGKILIFIGIVELCLKCWLEKTEWTREEDEKLFYLAKLMPTQWRNIAPIVGRTPYQCLERYEKLLYAVCAKDENYDANDDP
;
A
#
# COMPACT_ATOMS: atom_id res chain seq x y z
N MET A 1 17.78 3.40 30.93
CA MET A 1 16.94 3.14 29.73
C MET A 1 16.96 4.39 28.85
N ILE A 2 17.70 4.37 27.74
CA ILE A 2 17.73 5.51 26.81
C ILE A 2 16.43 5.44 25.98
N LYS A 3 15.45 6.26 26.34
CA LYS A 3 14.23 6.45 25.54
C LYS A 3 14.67 7.09 24.23
N GLY A 4 14.74 6.29 23.16
CA GLY A 4 15.11 6.78 21.83
C GLY A 4 14.14 7.90 21.44
N GLY A 5 14.64 9.13 21.40
CA GLY A 5 13.87 10.30 20.99
C GLY A 5 13.51 10.27 19.51
N VAL A 6 12.87 11.36 19.07
CA VAL A 6 12.44 11.59 17.69
C VAL A 6 13.54 11.23 16.68
N TRP A 7 13.18 10.51 15.62
CA TRP A 7 14.07 10.15 14.52
C TRP A 7 14.47 11.39 13.73
N LYS A 8 15.78 11.60 13.55
CA LYS A 8 16.31 12.66 12.70
C LYS A 8 16.52 12.13 11.27
N ASN A 9 16.46 13.02 10.28
CA ASN A 9 16.72 12.66 8.88
C ASN A 9 18.10 12.02 8.67
N THR A 10 19.11 12.51 9.38
CA THR A 10 20.47 11.94 9.35
C THR A 10 20.50 10.51 9.90
N GLU A 11 19.72 10.21 10.95
CA GLU A 11 19.59 8.85 11.49
C GLU A 11 18.90 7.92 10.48
N ASP A 12 17.88 8.41 9.75
CA ASP A 12 17.18 7.64 8.72
C ASP A 12 18.06 7.38 7.49
N GLU A 13 18.92 8.32 7.10
CA GLU A 13 19.90 8.15 6.02
C GLU A 13 20.96 7.10 6.38
N ILE A 14 21.50 7.18 7.59
CA ILE A 14 22.42 6.17 8.12
C ILE A 14 21.75 4.80 8.16
N LEU A 15 20.49 4.74 8.61
CA LEU A 15 19.72 3.49 8.67
C LEU A 15 19.49 2.90 7.28
N LYS A 16 19.21 3.72 6.26
CA LYS A 16 19.12 3.30 4.85
C LYS A 16 20.43 2.76 4.31
N ALA A 17 21.51 3.53 4.44
CA ALA A 17 22.81 3.11 3.96
C ALA A 17 23.26 1.80 4.63
N ALA A 18 23.05 1.69 5.94
CA ALA A 18 23.40 0.49 6.70
C ALA A 18 22.54 -0.73 6.33
N ALA A 19 21.23 -0.56 6.14
CA ALA A 19 20.35 -1.64 5.71
C ALA A 19 20.66 -2.11 4.28
N MET A 20 21.06 -1.19 3.39
CA MET A 20 21.52 -1.53 2.04
C MET A 20 22.88 -2.25 2.07
N LYS A 21 23.79 -1.86 2.96
CA LYS A 21 25.15 -2.42 3.04
C LYS A 21 25.23 -3.77 3.77
N TYR A 22 24.51 -3.94 4.88
CA TYR A 22 24.59 -5.11 5.75
C TYR A 22 23.37 -6.04 5.67
N GLY A 23 22.29 -5.58 5.03
CA GLY A 23 21.03 -6.31 4.92
C GLY A 23 20.17 -6.28 6.19
N LYS A 24 18.91 -6.66 6.04
CA LYS A 24 17.85 -6.65 7.07
C LYS A 24 17.95 -7.77 8.12
N ASN A 25 19.04 -8.52 8.16
CA ASN A 25 19.26 -9.62 9.10
C ASN A 25 20.18 -9.22 10.28
N GLN A 26 20.89 -8.09 10.16
CA GLN A 26 21.95 -7.71 11.12
C GLN A 26 21.62 -6.41 11.88
N TRP A 27 20.42 -6.32 12.48
CA TRP A 27 19.95 -5.11 13.17
C TRP A 27 20.83 -4.68 14.35
N ALA A 28 21.51 -5.61 15.02
CA ALA A 28 22.44 -5.30 16.11
C ALA A 28 23.62 -4.46 15.61
N ARG A 29 24.17 -4.82 14.44
CA ARG A 29 25.26 -4.10 13.77
C ARG A 29 24.81 -2.76 13.18
N ILE A 30 23.55 -2.69 12.74
CA ILE A 30 22.96 -1.43 12.29
C ILE A 30 22.76 -0.47 13.47
N SER A 31 22.29 -0.98 14.62
CA SER A 31 22.08 -0.15 15.81
C SER A 31 23.37 0.39 16.42
N SER A 32 24.50 -0.30 16.27
CA SER A 32 25.78 0.22 16.76
C SER A 32 26.25 1.48 16.01
N LEU A 33 25.73 1.72 14.80
CA LEU A 33 25.98 2.96 14.05
C LEU A 33 25.12 4.13 14.56
N LEU A 34 24.12 3.87 15.40
CA LEU A 34 23.17 4.85 15.91
C LEU A 34 23.28 4.97 17.43
N VAL A 35 23.95 6.03 17.90
CA VAL A 35 24.37 6.25 19.30
C VAL A 35 23.25 6.14 20.34
N ARG A 36 21.98 6.38 19.97
CA ARG A 36 20.84 6.35 20.90
C ARG A 36 19.64 5.54 20.40
N LYS A 37 19.85 4.62 19.46
CA LYS A 37 18.78 3.77 18.92
C LYS A 37 19.13 2.30 19.11
N SER A 38 18.20 1.55 19.67
CA SER A 38 18.34 0.09 19.82
C SER A 38 18.02 -0.65 18.52
N ALA A 39 18.51 -1.88 18.39
CA ALA A 39 18.21 -2.76 17.26
C ALA A 39 16.70 -2.93 17.00
N LYS A 40 15.90 -3.02 18.08
CA LYS A 40 14.44 -3.13 18.00
C LYS A 40 13.80 -1.88 17.38
N GLN A 41 14.29 -0.69 17.74
CA GLN A 41 13.82 0.57 17.18
C GLN A 41 14.21 0.73 15.72
N CYS A 42 15.44 0.34 15.35
CA CYS A 42 15.91 0.37 13.96
C CYS A 42 15.08 -0.54 13.06
N LYS A 43 14.79 -1.76 13.54
CA LYS A 43 13.93 -2.72 12.84
C LYS A 43 12.52 -2.15 12.63
N ALA A 44 11.88 -1.65 13.69
CA ALA A 44 10.55 -1.05 13.58
C ALA A 44 10.55 0.14 12.61
N ARG A 45 11.51 1.06 12.73
CA ARG A 45 11.64 2.23 11.84
C ARG A 45 11.78 1.81 10.38
N TRP A 46 12.56 0.77 10.10
CA TRP A 46 12.72 0.24 8.75
C TRP A 46 11.40 -0.27 8.16
N TYR A 47 10.74 -1.20 8.87
CA TYR A 47 9.49 -1.84 8.42
C TYR A 47 8.24 -0.97 8.53
N GLU A 48 8.33 0.22 9.12
CA GLU A 48 7.21 1.16 9.16
C GLU A 48 7.40 2.34 8.20
N TRP A 49 8.64 2.81 8.01
CA TRP A 49 8.89 4.11 7.36
C TRP A 49 9.91 4.08 6.21
N LEU A 50 10.90 3.17 6.21
CA LEU A 50 12.06 3.27 5.32
C LEU A 50 12.15 2.18 4.25
N ASP A 51 11.44 1.07 4.42
CA ASP A 51 11.41 -0.01 3.42
C ASP A 51 10.96 0.57 2.07
N PRO A 52 11.75 0.43 0.98
CA PRO A 52 11.34 0.87 -0.34
C PRO A 52 10.01 0.24 -0.80
N SER A 53 9.65 -0.92 -0.27
CA SER A 53 8.36 -1.60 -0.48
C SER A 53 7.19 -0.88 0.20
N ILE A 54 7.45 -0.11 1.25
CA ILE A 54 6.46 0.72 1.96
C ILE A 54 6.21 2.03 1.22
N LYS A 55 7.20 2.59 0.51
CA LYS A 55 7.00 3.78 -0.33
C LYS A 55 5.90 3.58 -1.38
N ILE A 56 5.67 2.34 -1.82
CA ILE A 56 4.57 1.97 -2.73
C ILE A 56 3.18 2.12 -2.05
N LYS A 57 3.11 1.94 -0.72
CA LYS A 57 1.88 2.07 0.08
C LYS A 57 1.67 3.48 0.65
N THR A 58 2.74 4.16 1.08
CA THR A 58 2.64 5.46 1.77
C THR A 58 2.69 6.66 0.84
N ALA A 59 3.27 6.55 -0.36
CA ALA A 59 3.11 7.58 -1.39
C ALA A 59 1.63 7.77 -1.77
N PHE A 60 0.85 6.68 -1.71
CA PHE A 60 -0.60 6.67 -1.92
C PHE A 60 -1.37 7.49 -0.86
N LEU A 61 -0.93 7.46 0.40
CA LEU A 61 -1.63 8.14 1.50
C LEU A 61 -1.19 9.61 1.69
N ARG A 62 0.08 9.94 1.38
CA ARG A 62 0.59 11.32 1.51
C ARG A 62 0.26 12.21 0.31
N PHE A 63 0.12 11.66 -0.90
CA PHE A 63 -0.30 12.47 -2.05
C PHE A 63 -1.78 12.87 -1.99
N HIS A 64 -2.65 12.04 -1.39
CA HIS A 64 -4.09 12.35 -1.31
C HIS A 64 -4.39 13.57 -0.42
N LEU A 65 -3.64 13.76 0.68
CA LEU A 65 -3.78 14.93 1.55
C LEU A 65 -3.17 16.20 0.93
N VAL A 66 -2.06 16.09 0.19
CA VAL A 66 -1.39 17.26 -0.42
C VAL A 66 -2.10 17.73 -1.69
N LEU A 67 -2.65 16.83 -2.51
CA LEU A 67 -3.46 17.20 -3.68
C LEU A 67 -4.81 17.80 -3.28
N CYS A 68 -5.45 17.34 -2.20
CA CYS A 68 -6.67 17.96 -1.69
C CYS A 68 -6.40 19.38 -1.15
N TYR A 69 -5.27 19.57 -0.44
CA TYR A 69 -4.85 20.87 0.08
C TYR A 69 -4.48 21.87 -1.04
N TYR A 70 -3.78 21.43 -2.10
CA TYR A 70 -3.40 22.31 -3.22
C TYR A 70 -4.53 22.56 -4.24
N CYS A 71 -5.51 21.66 -4.37
CA CYS A 71 -6.73 21.92 -5.14
C CYS A 71 -7.63 22.96 -4.46
N LEU A 72 -7.70 22.99 -3.12
CA LEU A 72 -8.49 24.01 -2.42
C LEU A 72 -7.86 25.41 -2.51
N PHE A 73 -6.53 25.52 -2.63
CA PHE A 73 -5.83 26.81 -2.58
C PHE A 73 -5.61 27.48 -3.95
N SER A 74 -5.80 26.77 -5.07
CA SER A 74 -5.46 27.29 -6.42
C SER A 74 -6.65 27.92 -7.19
N VAL A 75 -7.82 28.10 -6.55
CA VAL A 75 -8.97 28.81 -7.16
C VAL A 75 -8.71 30.32 -7.35
N ILE A 76 -7.55 30.83 -6.94
CA ILE A 76 -7.15 32.21 -7.13
C ILE A 76 -5.78 32.24 -7.79
N PHE A 77 -5.67 31.99 -9.09
CA PHE A 77 -4.82 32.80 -9.98
C PHE A 77 -5.06 32.38 -11.44
N ARG A 78 -5.53 33.36 -12.21
CA ARG A 78 -5.93 33.25 -13.61
C ARG A 78 -4.76 32.79 -14.50
N GLY A 79 -5.03 31.87 -15.43
CA GLY A 79 -4.42 31.95 -16.76
C GLY A 79 -3.48 30.84 -17.24
N LYS A 80 -3.39 29.67 -16.61
CA LYS A 80 -2.64 28.51 -17.17
C LYS A 80 -3.32 27.17 -16.89
N ILE A 81 -4.50 26.95 -17.48
CA ILE A 81 -5.35 25.77 -17.22
C ILE A 81 -4.89 24.50 -17.97
N LEU A 82 -4.08 24.60 -19.03
CA LEU A 82 -3.83 23.49 -19.95
C LEU A 82 -2.69 22.53 -19.54
N ILE A 83 -1.76 22.95 -18.68
CA ILE A 83 -0.62 22.11 -18.26
C ILE A 83 -1.00 21.22 -17.06
N PHE A 84 -1.99 21.65 -16.26
CA PHE A 84 -2.43 20.91 -15.07
C PHE A 84 -3.26 19.66 -15.40
N ILE A 85 -3.99 19.65 -16.53
CA ILE A 85 -4.83 18.51 -16.93
C ILE A 85 -3.96 17.27 -17.21
N GLY A 86 -2.82 17.44 -17.89
CA GLY A 86 -1.95 16.31 -18.27
C GLY A 86 -1.23 15.64 -17.09
N ILE A 87 -0.86 16.39 -16.05
CA ILE A 87 -0.23 15.81 -14.83
C ILE A 87 -1.27 15.09 -13.96
N VAL A 88 -2.50 15.64 -13.89
CA VAL A 88 -3.61 14.99 -13.20
C VAL A 88 -4.01 13.69 -13.92
N GLU A 89 -4.05 13.65 -15.26
CA GLU A 89 -4.33 12.41 -16.01
C GLU A 89 -3.25 11.33 -15.86
N LEU A 90 -1.95 11.69 -15.83
CA LEU A 90 -0.88 10.71 -15.60
C LEU A 90 -0.88 10.17 -14.16
N CYS A 91 -1.10 11.03 -13.16
CA CYS A 91 -1.23 10.60 -11.77
C CYS A 91 -2.51 9.81 -11.52
N LEU A 92 -3.62 10.16 -12.20
CA LEU A 92 -4.87 9.42 -12.10
C LEU A 92 -4.76 8.05 -12.80
N LYS A 93 -4.05 7.93 -13.94
CA LYS A 93 -3.79 6.62 -14.58
C LYS A 93 -3.01 5.68 -13.68
N CYS A 94 -1.95 6.15 -13.03
CA CYS A 94 -1.14 5.33 -12.13
C CYS A 94 -1.87 4.99 -10.79
N TRP A 95 -2.86 5.80 -10.42
CA TRP A 95 -3.76 5.54 -9.29
C TRP A 95 -4.89 4.55 -9.68
N LEU A 96 -5.50 4.71 -10.87
CA LEU A 96 -6.54 3.82 -11.41
C LEU A 96 -6.00 2.42 -11.77
N GLU A 97 -4.77 2.31 -12.27
CA GLU A 97 -4.14 1.02 -12.62
C GLU A 97 -3.90 0.11 -11.39
N LYS A 98 -3.94 0.66 -10.16
CA LYS A 98 -3.92 -0.15 -8.92
C LYS A 98 -5.32 -0.46 -8.37
N THR A 99 -6.38 0.05 -8.99
CA THR A 99 -7.78 -0.22 -8.61
C THR A 99 -8.44 -1.31 -9.43
N GLU A 100 -7.89 -1.61 -10.62
CA GLU A 100 -8.41 -2.67 -11.48
C GLU A 100 -7.83 -4.02 -11.03
N TRP A 101 -8.74 -4.96 -10.77
CA TRP A 101 -8.41 -6.35 -10.48
C TRP A 101 -8.42 -7.11 -11.80
N THR A 102 -7.34 -7.83 -12.10
CA THR A 102 -7.34 -8.72 -13.25
C THR A 102 -8.10 -10.01 -12.93
N ARG A 103 -8.56 -10.70 -13.98
CA ARG A 103 -9.26 -11.97 -13.83
C ARG A 103 -8.37 -13.02 -13.14
N GLU A 104 -7.07 -13.04 -13.45
CA GLU A 104 -6.11 -13.95 -12.83
C GLU A 104 -5.87 -13.64 -11.34
N GLU A 105 -5.91 -12.35 -10.96
CA GLU A 105 -5.85 -11.93 -9.56
C GLU A 105 -7.10 -12.37 -8.79
N ASP A 106 -8.29 -12.24 -9.40
CA ASP A 106 -9.56 -12.68 -8.80
C ASP A 106 -9.63 -14.20 -8.63
N GLU A 107 -9.25 -14.96 -9.66
CA GLU A 107 -9.21 -16.42 -9.61
C GLU A 107 -8.24 -16.90 -8.52
N LYS A 108 -7.06 -16.26 -8.44
CA LYS A 108 -6.07 -16.54 -7.40
C LYS A 108 -6.59 -16.17 -6.01
N LEU A 109 -7.23 -15.02 -5.84
CA LEU A 109 -7.82 -14.58 -4.58
C LEU A 109 -8.91 -15.54 -4.12
N PHE A 110 -9.82 -15.93 -5.02
CA PHE A 110 -10.92 -16.84 -4.74
C PHE A 110 -10.42 -18.23 -4.35
N TYR A 111 -9.47 -18.77 -5.12
CA TYR A 111 -8.86 -20.06 -4.82
C TYR A 111 -8.17 -20.08 -3.45
N LEU A 112 -7.37 -19.05 -3.15
CA LEU A 112 -6.66 -18.94 -1.87
C LEU A 112 -7.63 -18.72 -0.69
N ALA A 113 -8.70 -17.95 -0.88
CA ALA A 113 -9.74 -17.76 0.13
C ALA A 113 -10.50 -19.05 0.45
N LYS A 114 -10.70 -19.93 -0.54
CA LYS A 114 -11.30 -21.26 -0.36
C LYS A 114 -10.38 -22.21 0.41
N LEU A 115 -9.07 -22.12 0.21
CA LEU A 115 -8.09 -22.95 0.93
C LEU A 115 -7.81 -22.47 2.36
N MET A 116 -7.79 -21.15 2.58
CA MET A 116 -7.42 -20.53 3.84
C MET A 116 -8.40 -19.42 4.23
N PRO A 117 -9.59 -19.78 4.73
CA PRO A 117 -10.62 -18.79 5.03
C PRO A 117 -10.14 -17.78 6.06
N THR A 118 -10.45 -16.50 5.84
CA THR A 118 -10.14 -15.36 6.74
C THR A 118 -8.64 -15.05 6.97
N GLN A 119 -7.72 -15.76 6.30
CA GLN A 119 -6.27 -15.56 6.47
C GLN A 119 -5.69 -14.47 5.54
N TRP A 120 -6.34 -13.32 5.47
CA TRP A 120 -5.99 -12.24 4.53
C TRP A 120 -4.56 -11.71 4.65
N ARG A 121 -3.97 -11.79 5.85
CA ARG A 121 -2.57 -11.42 6.10
C ARG A 121 -1.57 -12.33 5.38
N ASN A 122 -1.94 -13.59 5.14
CA ASN A 122 -1.12 -14.59 4.45
C ASN A 122 -1.42 -14.62 2.94
N ILE A 123 -2.68 -14.37 2.56
CA ILE A 123 -3.13 -14.34 1.15
C ILE A 123 -2.61 -13.10 0.43
N ALA A 124 -2.67 -11.93 1.07
CA ALA A 124 -2.37 -10.66 0.43
C ALA A 124 -0.95 -10.55 -0.17
N PRO A 125 0.12 -11.04 0.49
CA PRO A 125 1.45 -11.10 -0.12
C PRO A 125 1.53 -11.99 -1.37
N ILE A 126 0.72 -13.05 -1.45
CA ILE A 126 0.71 -14.00 -2.58
C ILE A 126 -0.02 -13.39 -3.79
N VAL A 127 -1.08 -12.62 -3.53
CA VAL A 127 -1.84 -11.87 -4.54
C VAL A 127 -1.12 -10.57 -4.93
N GLY A 128 -0.16 -10.10 -4.13
CA GLY A 128 0.56 -8.85 -4.38
C GLY A 128 -0.23 -7.58 -3.97
N ARG A 129 -1.29 -7.75 -3.16
CA ARG A 129 -2.18 -6.68 -2.72
C ARG A 129 -2.12 -6.50 -1.19
N THR A 130 -2.93 -5.62 -0.63
CA THR A 130 -3.05 -5.47 0.84
C THR A 130 -4.14 -6.39 1.40
N PRO A 131 -4.04 -6.83 2.68
CA PRO A 131 -5.07 -7.66 3.31
C PRO A 131 -6.48 -7.04 3.24
N TYR A 132 -6.56 -5.72 3.38
CA TYR A 132 -7.81 -4.98 3.30
C TYR A 132 -8.41 -5.01 1.88
N GLN A 133 -7.60 -4.78 0.85
CA GLN A 133 -8.04 -4.85 -0.56
C GLN A 133 -8.53 -6.26 -0.94
N CYS A 134 -7.83 -7.31 -0.48
CA CYS A 134 -8.25 -8.69 -0.71
C CYS A 134 -9.60 -9.00 -0.08
N LEU A 135 -9.82 -8.55 1.16
CA LEU A 135 -11.11 -8.70 1.85
C LEU A 135 -12.23 -7.97 1.09
N GLU A 136 -12.03 -6.68 0.80
CA GLU A 136 -13.04 -5.86 0.12
C GLU A 136 -13.40 -6.41 -1.27
N ARG A 137 -12.41 -6.89 -2.03
CA ARG A 137 -12.66 -7.52 -3.33
C ARG A 137 -13.42 -8.83 -3.18
N TYR A 138 -13.02 -9.66 -2.23
CA TYR A 138 -13.66 -10.95 -1.98
C TYR A 138 -15.13 -10.76 -1.60
N GLU A 139 -15.45 -9.81 -0.72
CA GLU A 139 -16.82 -9.45 -0.38
C GLU A 139 -17.62 -9.02 -1.62
N LYS A 140 -17.07 -8.13 -2.45
CA LYS A 140 -17.72 -7.73 -3.71
C LYS A 140 -17.99 -8.89 -4.66
N LEU A 141 -17.05 -9.83 -4.78
CA LEU A 141 -17.21 -11.03 -5.61
C LEU A 141 -18.33 -11.93 -5.06
N LEU A 142 -18.42 -12.08 -3.73
CA LEU A 142 -19.51 -12.84 -3.11
C LEU A 142 -20.87 -12.17 -3.34
N TYR A 143 -20.97 -10.85 -3.14
CA TYR A 143 -22.21 -10.11 -3.42
C TYR A 143 -22.65 -10.23 -4.88
N ALA A 144 -21.70 -10.19 -5.82
CA ALA A 144 -22.01 -10.34 -7.24
C ALA A 144 -22.52 -11.74 -7.60
N VAL A 145 -22.10 -12.79 -6.88
CA VAL A 145 -22.61 -14.16 -7.05
C VAL A 145 -24.00 -14.27 -6.44
N CYS A 146 -24.20 -13.83 -5.19
CA CYS A 146 -25.52 -13.86 -4.55
C CYS A 146 -26.58 -13.06 -5.32
N ALA A 147 -26.21 -11.89 -5.88
CA ALA A 147 -27.12 -11.08 -6.70
C ALA A 147 -27.49 -11.76 -8.04
N LYS A 148 -26.65 -12.68 -8.55
CA LYS A 148 -26.98 -13.49 -9.73
C LYS A 148 -27.87 -14.68 -9.36
N ASP A 149 -27.66 -15.27 -8.20
CA ASP A 149 -28.48 -16.39 -7.72
C ASP A 149 -29.93 -15.95 -7.42
N GLU A 150 -30.14 -14.71 -6.96
CA GLU A 150 -31.49 -14.14 -6.78
C GLU A 150 -32.21 -13.86 -8.11
N ASN A 151 -31.46 -13.70 -9.20
CA ASN A 151 -31.97 -13.47 -10.55
C ASN A 151 -31.91 -14.72 -11.43
N TYR A 152 -31.57 -15.87 -10.82
CA TYR A 152 -31.56 -17.18 -11.46
C TYR A 152 -33.02 -17.66 -11.56
N ASP A 153 -33.61 -17.52 -12.74
CA ASP A 153 -34.86 -18.20 -13.05
C ASP A 153 -34.53 -19.67 -13.36
N ALA A 154 -35.03 -20.58 -12.51
CA ALA A 154 -34.90 -22.02 -12.74
C ALA A 154 -35.59 -22.49 -14.03
N ASN A 155 -36.35 -21.62 -14.71
CA ASN A 155 -36.98 -21.88 -16.01
C ASN A 155 -36.04 -21.66 -17.23
N ASP A 156 -34.80 -21.19 -17.04
CA ASP A 156 -33.82 -20.95 -18.12
C ASP A 156 -32.85 -22.13 -18.38
N ASP A 157 -33.07 -23.31 -17.78
CA ASP A 157 -32.31 -24.54 -18.08
C ASP A 157 -32.94 -25.25 -19.31
N PRO A 158 -32.20 -25.45 -20.43
CA PRO A 158 -32.74 -25.95 -21.70
C PRO A 158 -33.19 -27.42 -21.70
#